data_AF-A0A7S0FEF3-F1
#
_entry.id   AF-A0A7S0FEF3-F1
#
_cell.length_a   1.000
_cell.length_b   1.000
_cell.length_c   1.000
_cell.angle_alpha   90.00
_cell.angle_beta   90.00
_cell.angle_gamma   90.00
#
_symmetry.space_group_name_H-M   'P 1'
#
loop_
_entity.id
_entity.type
_entity.pdbx_description
1 polymer ?
#
loop_
_entity_poly.entity_id
_entity_poly.type
_entity_poly.pdbx_seq_one_letter_code
_entity_poly.pdbx_strand_id
1 'polypeptide(L)'
;GAAKAVAKVIPDVKGKLTGMAFRVPTIDVSVVDLTCELDTPTSYEEICAEVKRRAEGDMKGFLGYCDEDLVSTDFETCTISSTFDSKAGIMIDPTFVKLVAWYDNEWGYSCRVVDLIKHMASVDESGTSTKTEVKKSVEDLSDADLKGKTVLIRCDLNVPLNADLAITDETRITASIPTIEYLCKKGAKVLA
;
A
#
# COMPACT_ATOMS: atom_id res chain seq x y z
N GLY A 1 10.31 -3.69 -6.41
CA GLY A 1 9.05 -4.13 -5.75
C GLY A 1 7.85 -3.41 -6.34
N ALA A 2 7.83 -2.08 -6.25
CA ALA A 2 6.75 -1.22 -6.73
C ALA A 2 6.26 -1.53 -8.15
N ALA A 3 7.14 -1.62 -9.15
CA ALA A 3 6.75 -1.93 -10.53
C ALA A 3 5.96 -3.26 -10.67
N LYS A 4 6.31 -4.30 -9.89
CA LYS A 4 5.57 -5.56 -9.86
C LYS A 4 4.20 -5.42 -9.17
N ALA A 5 4.07 -4.48 -8.23
CA ALA A 5 2.80 -4.20 -7.56
C ALA A 5 1.86 -3.38 -8.46
N VAL A 6 2.38 -2.45 -9.27
CA VAL A 6 1.58 -1.72 -10.28
C VAL A 6 0.87 -2.71 -11.21
N ALA A 7 1.56 -3.76 -11.66
CA ALA A 7 0.96 -4.82 -12.49
C ALA A 7 -0.20 -5.59 -11.83
N LYS A 8 -0.37 -5.52 -10.50
CA LYS A 8 -1.53 -6.10 -9.80
C LYS A 8 -2.73 -5.16 -9.79
N VAL A 9 -2.48 -3.85 -9.77
CA VAL A 9 -3.51 -2.81 -9.75
C VAL A 9 -3.96 -2.48 -11.18
N ILE A 10 -3.02 -2.45 -12.12
CA ILE A 10 -3.24 -2.18 -13.54
C ILE A 10 -2.74 -3.40 -14.32
N PRO A 11 -3.60 -4.39 -14.63
CA PRO A 11 -3.19 -5.64 -15.27
C PRO A 11 -2.53 -5.45 -16.64
N ASP A 12 -2.92 -4.41 -17.38
CA ASP A 12 -2.45 -4.14 -18.75
C ASP A 12 -0.94 -3.83 -18.85
N VAL A 13 -0.32 -3.46 -17.72
CA VAL A 13 1.13 -3.21 -17.63
C VAL A 13 1.92 -4.39 -17.07
N LYS A 14 1.28 -5.56 -16.90
CA LYS A 14 1.94 -6.77 -16.41
C LYS A 14 3.06 -7.20 -17.34
N GLY A 15 4.26 -7.32 -16.77
CA GLY A 15 5.48 -7.68 -17.51
C GLY A 15 6.09 -6.54 -18.32
N LYS A 16 5.46 -5.36 -18.36
CA LYS A 16 5.95 -4.18 -19.09
C LYS A 16 6.79 -3.24 -18.22
N LEU A 17 6.61 -3.27 -16.90
CA LEU A 17 7.31 -2.39 -15.96
C LEU A 17 8.30 -3.15 -15.08
N THR A 18 9.47 -2.54 -14.91
CA THR A 18 10.47 -2.90 -13.90
C THR A 18 11.02 -1.62 -13.28
N GLY A 19 11.86 -1.75 -12.25
CA GLY A 19 12.47 -0.57 -11.65
C GLY A 19 13.48 -0.91 -10.57
N MET A 20 14.25 0.10 -10.21
CA MET A 20 15.23 0.09 -9.14
C MET A 20 15.02 1.30 -8.22
N ALA A 21 15.78 1.39 -7.14
CA ALA A 21 15.76 2.54 -6.25
C ALA A 21 17.19 2.90 -5.85
N PHE A 22 17.48 4.19 -5.79
CA PHE A 22 18.67 4.74 -5.18
C PHE A 22 18.28 5.38 -3.85
N ARG A 23 19.02 5.06 -2.79
CA ARG A 23 18.87 5.72 -1.49
C ARG A 23 19.91 6.82 -1.40
N VAL A 24 19.45 8.02 -1.10
CA VAL A 24 20.27 9.23 -0.98
C VAL A 24 20.09 9.82 0.42
N PRO A 25 21.02 10.66 0.91
CA PRO A 25 20.96 11.21 2.26
C PRO A 25 19.99 12.39 2.35
N THR A 26 18.70 12.15 2.11
CA THR A 26 17.58 13.08 2.35
C THR A 26 16.72 12.53 3.47
N ILE A 27 16.15 13.42 4.29
CA ILE A 27 15.40 13.03 5.49
C ILE A 27 14.02 12.45 5.15
N ASP A 28 13.40 12.99 4.10
CA ASP A 28 12.08 12.62 3.62
C ASP A 28 11.93 13.12 2.18
N VAL A 29 10.77 12.83 1.58
CA VAL A 29 10.40 13.09 0.20
C VAL A 29 11.22 12.25 -0.79
N SER A 30 10.50 11.69 -1.74
CA SER A 30 11.03 10.86 -2.80
C SER A 30 10.52 11.34 -4.16
N VAL A 31 11.18 10.87 -5.22
CA VAL A 31 10.81 11.17 -6.60
C VAL A 31 10.76 9.88 -7.41
N VAL A 32 9.80 9.78 -8.31
CA VAL A 32 9.71 8.76 -9.35
C VAL A 32 10.31 9.31 -10.63
N ASP A 33 11.28 8.59 -11.20
CA ASP A 33 11.77 8.77 -12.58
C ASP A 33 11.22 7.60 -13.41
N LEU A 34 10.20 7.89 -14.24
CA LEU A 34 9.58 6.92 -15.14
C LEU A 34 10.05 7.20 -16.56
N THR A 35 10.82 6.29 -17.13
CA THR A 35 11.14 6.30 -18.56
C THR A 35 10.33 5.20 -19.26
N CYS A 36 9.60 5.54 -20.33
CA CYS A 36 8.76 4.60 -21.06
C CYS A 36 8.71 4.87 -22.57
N GLU A 37 8.34 3.82 -23.30
CA GLU A 37 7.97 3.87 -24.71
C GLU A 37 6.43 3.91 -24.82
N LEU A 38 5.90 4.84 -25.59
CA LEU A 38 4.47 5.05 -25.82
C LEU A 38 4.02 4.29 -27.07
N ASP A 39 2.83 3.68 -27.03
CA ASP A 39 2.25 2.99 -28.18
C ASP A 39 1.82 3.97 -29.30
N THR A 40 1.47 5.21 -28.91
CA THR A 40 1.02 6.27 -29.83
C THR A 40 1.94 7.49 -29.71
N PRO A 41 2.51 7.99 -30.82
CA PRO A 41 3.27 9.23 -30.83
C PRO A 41 2.48 10.43 -30.31
N THR A 42 3.11 11.27 -29.50
CA THR A 42 2.53 12.51 -28.93
C THR A 42 3.63 13.55 -28.69
N SER A 43 3.27 14.75 -28.22
CA SER A 43 4.24 15.76 -27.75
C SER A 43 4.30 15.84 -26.23
N TYR A 44 5.41 16.37 -25.70
CA TYR A 44 5.56 16.54 -24.25
C TYR A 44 4.53 17.52 -23.69
N GLU A 45 4.19 18.56 -24.46
CA GLU A 45 3.16 19.53 -24.11
C GLU A 45 1.77 18.88 -24.00
N GLU A 46 1.43 17.93 -24.87
CA GLU A 46 0.19 17.17 -24.81
C GLU A 46 0.12 16.29 -23.55
N ILE A 47 1.24 15.64 -23.20
CA ILE A 47 1.35 14.87 -21.94
C ILE A 47 1.14 15.80 -20.74
N CYS A 48 1.87 16.92 -20.67
CA CYS A 48 1.76 17.89 -19.59
C CYS A 48 0.33 18.43 -19.46
N ALA A 49 -0.31 18.79 -20.58
CA ALA A 49 -1.69 19.26 -20.60
C ALA A 49 -2.67 18.20 -20.09
N GLU A 50 -2.51 16.95 -20.49
CA GLU A 50 -3.37 15.85 -20.03
C GLU A 50 -3.18 15.56 -18.53
N VAL A 51 -1.93 15.54 -18.05
CA VAL A 51 -1.65 15.35 -16.62
C VAL A 51 -2.24 16.50 -15.80
N LYS A 52 -2.10 17.76 -16.25
CA LYS A 52 -2.71 18.93 -15.61
C LYS A 52 -4.23 18.82 -15.57
N ARG A 53 -4.85 18.47 -16.70
CA ARG A 53 -6.31 18.29 -16.83
C ARG A 53 -6.84 17.25 -15.83
N ARG A 54 -6.13 16.14 -15.64
CA ARG A 54 -6.53 15.10 -14.68
C ARG A 54 -6.27 15.51 -13.23
N ALA A 55 -5.14 16.15 -12.96
CA ALA A 55 -4.81 16.69 -11.64
C ALA A 55 -5.85 17.72 -11.15
N GLU A 56 -6.37 18.55 -12.05
CA GLU A 56 -7.42 19.53 -11.76
C GLU A 56 -8.83 18.94 -11.82
N GLY A 57 -8.98 17.72 -12.37
CA GLY A 57 -10.24 17.04 -12.65
C GLY A 57 -10.47 15.77 -11.83
N ASP A 58 -10.52 14.63 -12.51
CA ASP A 58 -10.92 13.32 -11.94
C ASP A 58 -9.93 12.77 -10.91
N MET A 59 -8.68 13.22 -10.94
CA MET A 59 -7.63 12.79 -10.01
C MET A 59 -7.30 13.85 -8.96
N LYS A 60 -8.12 14.90 -8.83
CA LYS A 60 -7.90 15.97 -7.86
C LYS A 60 -7.80 15.42 -6.45
N GLY A 61 -6.73 15.83 -5.75
CA GLY A 61 -6.39 15.35 -4.40
C GLY A 61 -5.49 14.11 -4.37
N PHE A 62 -5.30 13.43 -5.51
CA PHE A 62 -4.39 12.28 -5.63
C PHE A 62 -3.21 12.58 -6.56
N LEU A 63 -3.48 13.22 -7.70
CA LEU A 63 -2.49 13.68 -8.67
C LEU A 63 -2.35 15.21 -8.58
N GLY A 64 -1.12 15.68 -8.48
CA GLY A 64 -0.74 17.09 -8.50
C GLY A 64 0.02 17.44 -9.78
N TYR A 65 0.13 18.73 -10.06
CA TYR A 65 0.89 19.28 -11.18
C TYR A 65 1.74 20.45 -10.67
N CYS A 66 3.02 20.47 -11.03
CA CYS A 66 3.99 21.51 -10.67
C CYS A 66 4.64 22.07 -11.94
N ASP A 67 4.58 23.39 -12.09
CA ASP A 67 5.29 24.18 -13.11
C ASP A 67 6.24 25.23 -12.50
N GLU A 68 6.60 25.03 -11.23
CA GLU A 68 7.54 25.85 -10.47
C GLU A 68 8.89 25.12 -10.32
N ASP A 69 9.97 25.87 -10.10
CA ASP A 69 11.33 25.33 -9.94
C ASP A 69 11.55 24.91 -8.48
N LEU A 70 10.88 23.84 -8.06
CA LEU A 70 10.88 23.34 -6.68
C LEU A 70 11.92 22.23 -6.44
N VAL A 71 12.21 21.99 -5.18
CA VAL A 71 13.09 20.92 -4.70
C VAL A 71 12.36 20.02 -3.69
N SER A 72 13.01 18.94 -3.25
CA SER A 72 12.37 17.92 -2.39
C SER A 72 11.69 18.50 -1.15
N THR A 73 12.33 19.45 -0.46
CA THR A 73 11.81 20.04 0.79
C THR A 73 10.50 20.80 0.59
N ASP A 74 10.24 21.31 -0.62
CA ASP A 74 9.00 22.03 -0.92
C ASP A 74 7.77 21.10 -0.97
N PHE A 75 8.00 19.78 -1.03
CA PHE A 75 6.95 18.76 -1.04
C PHE A 75 6.78 18.06 0.33
N GLU A 76 7.51 18.46 1.37
CA GLU A 76 7.31 17.92 2.72
C GLU A 76 5.87 18.19 3.21
N THR A 77 5.27 17.20 3.86
CA THR A 77 3.88 17.26 4.33
C THR A 77 2.86 17.42 3.19
N CYS A 78 3.25 17.18 1.94
CA CYS A 78 2.32 17.22 0.81
C CYS A 78 1.35 16.04 0.90
N THR A 79 0.05 16.33 0.92
CA THR A 79 -1.01 15.31 1.03
C THR A 79 -1.30 14.60 -0.29
N ILE A 80 -0.78 15.10 -1.40
CA ILE A 80 -0.97 14.56 -2.75
C ILE A 80 -0.11 13.30 -2.90
N SER A 81 -0.63 12.28 -3.61
CA SER A 81 0.07 10.99 -3.73
C SER A 81 1.22 11.03 -4.74
N SER A 82 1.09 11.86 -5.76
CA SER A 82 2.06 12.01 -6.83
C SER A 82 1.89 13.39 -7.45
N THR A 83 2.92 14.22 -7.40
CA THR A 83 2.91 15.55 -8.00
C THR A 83 3.83 15.54 -9.22
N PHE A 84 3.26 15.61 -10.41
CA PHE A 84 4.02 15.62 -11.66
C PHE A 84 4.78 16.93 -11.82
N ASP A 85 6.08 16.83 -12.10
CA ASP A 85 6.96 17.96 -12.36
C ASP A 85 7.09 18.17 -13.87
N SER A 86 6.39 19.18 -14.36
CA SER A 86 6.33 19.45 -15.80
C SER A 86 7.64 19.97 -16.39
N LYS A 87 8.55 20.48 -15.56
CA LYS A 87 9.85 21.01 -16.02
C LYS A 87 10.99 19.99 -15.92
N ALA A 88 10.83 18.93 -15.12
CA ALA A 88 11.87 17.93 -14.91
C ALA A 88 11.84 16.75 -15.90
N GLY A 89 10.72 16.51 -16.58
CA GLY A 89 10.62 15.47 -17.61
C GLY A 89 11.39 15.80 -18.90
N ILE A 90 11.70 14.77 -19.68
CA ILE A 90 12.44 14.88 -20.95
C ILE A 90 11.84 13.93 -21.97
N MET A 91 11.43 14.45 -23.14
CA MET A 91 11.02 13.64 -24.28
C MET A 91 12.13 13.66 -25.33
N ILE A 92 12.62 12.48 -25.75
CA ILE A 92 13.69 12.37 -26.75
C ILE A 92 13.09 12.32 -28.15
N ASP A 93 12.00 11.57 -28.31
CA ASP A 93 11.23 11.46 -29.54
C ASP A 93 9.73 11.28 -29.18
N PRO A 94 8.81 11.32 -30.17
CA PRO A 94 7.38 11.27 -29.90
C PRO A 94 6.86 10.04 -29.13
N THR A 95 7.64 8.96 -29.03
CA THR A 95 7.26 7.75 -28.28
C THR A 95 8.15 7.48 -27.08
N PHE A 96 9.36 8.01 -27.01
CA PHE A 96 10.28 7.77 -25.90
C PHE A 96 10.39 8.97 -24.95
N VAL A 97 9.84 8.81 -23.73
CA VAL A 97 9.70 9.89 -22.76
C VAL A 97 10.10 9.49 -21.35
N LYS A 98 10.67 10.46 -20.63
CA LYS A 98 10.90 10.44 -19.20
C LYS A 98 9.95 11.41 -18.50
N LEU A 99 9.25 10.92 -17.48
CA LEU A 99 8.34 11.66 -16.62
C LEU A 99 8.86 11.63 -15.19
N VAL A 100 8.76 12.77 -14.51
CA VAL A 100 9.24 12.94 -13.12
C VAL A 100 8.06 13.33 -12.23
N ALA A 101 7.94 12.68 -11.08
CA ALA A 101 6.90 13.02 -10.11
C ALA A 101 7.38 12.90 -8.67
N TRP A 102 7.16 13.95 -7.89
CA TRP A 102 7.48 14.03 -6.46
C TRP A 102 6.39 13.41 -5.62
N TYR A 103 6.77 12.89 -4.46
CA TYR A 103 5.83 12.46 -3.43
C TYR A 103 6.52 12.46 -2.07
N ASP A 104 5.80 12.93 -1.05
CA ASP A 104 6.14 12.65 0.33
C ASP A 104 5.77 11.19 0.63
N ASN A 105 6.79 10.36 0.86
CA ASN A 105 6.62 8.93 1.09
C ASN A 105 5.99 8.61 2.46
N GLU A 106 6.02 9.53 3.42
CA GLU A 106 5.39 9.35 4.72
C GLU A 106 3.97 9.94 4.72
N TRP A 107 3.83 11.20 4.34
CA TRP A 107 2.60 11.97 4.52
C TRP A 107 1.54 11.64 3.48
N GLY A 108 1.88 11.71 2.20
CA GLY A 108 0.94 11.42 1.10
C GLY A 108 0.38 10.01 1.20
N TYR A 109 1.23 9.02 1.53
CA TYR A 109 0.82 7.64 1.75
C TYR A 109 -0.07 7.49 3.00
N SER A 110 0.28 8.14 4.11
CA SER A 110 -0.54 8.11 5.32
C SER A 110 -1.95 8.66 5.09
N CYS A 111 -2.08 9.72 4.29
CA CYS A 111 -3.38 10.22 3.87
C CYS A 111 -4.17 9.17 3.06
N ARG A 112 -3.51 8.41 2.16
CA ARG A 112 -4.17 7.33 1.39
C ARG A 112 -4.66 6.19 2.25
N VAL A 113 -3.98 5.87 3.34
CA VAL A 113 -4.47 4.88 4.32
C VAL A 113 -5.78 5.34 4.94
N VAL A 114 -5.87 6.60 5.36
CA VAL A 114 -7.11 7.18 5.91
C VAL A 114 -8.23 7.21 4.87
N ASP A 115 -7.92 7.62 3.64
CA ASP A 115 -8.89 7.66 2.54
C ASP A 115 -9.45 6.26 2.24
N LEU A 116 -8.58 5.24 2.22
CA LEU A 116 -9.00 3.86 2.01
C LEU A 116 -9.91 3.36 3.15
N ILE A 117 -9.60 3.67 4.41
CA ILE A 117 -10.44 3.28 5.55
C ILE A 117 -11.85 3.91 5.42
N LYS A 118 -11.92 5.21 5.09
CA LYS A 118 -13.19 5.90 4.86
C LYS A 118 -13.97 5.28 3.71
N HIS A 119 -13.27 4.93 2.62
CA HIS A 119 -13.89 4.28 1.47
C HIS A 119 -14.46 2.90 1.85
N MET A 120 -13.69 2.06 2.53
CA MET A 120 -14.14 0.74 3.00
C MET A 120 -15.39 0.86 3.88
N ALA A 121 -15.38 1.77 4.86
CA ALA A 121 -16.55 2.03 5.70
C ALA A 121 -17.78 2.44 4.88
N SER A 122 -17.62 3.33 3.90
CA SER A 122 -18.72 3.75 3.02
C SER A 122 -19.26 2.62 2.15
N VAL A 123 -18.39 1.72 1.67
CA VAL A 123 -18.78 0.55 0.86
C VAL A 123 -19.54 -0.45 1.73
N ASP A 124 -19.06 -0.72 2.93
CA ASP A 124 -19.69 -1.62 3.90
C ASP A 124 -21.08 -1.10 4.33
N GLU A 125 -21.23 0.21 4.55
CA GLU A 125 -22.52 0.85 4.85
C GLU A 125 -23.50 0.82 3.66
N SER A 126 -23.00 0.95 2.43
CA SER A 126 -23.82 0.99 1.20
C SER A 126 -24.46 -0.36 0.83
N GLY A 127 -24.16 -1.44 1.56
CA GLY A 127 -24.86 -2.72 1.42
C GLY A 127 -24.62 -3.45 0.09
N THR A 128 -23.54 -3.14 -0.64
CA THR A 128 -23.14 -3.92 -1.82
C THR A 128 -22.53 -5.25 -1.35
N SER A 129 -23.40 -6.15 -0.89
CA SER A 129 -23.05 -7.50 -0.48
C SER A 129 -22.65 -8.29 -1.72
N THR A 130 -21.36 -8.25 -2.06
CA THR A 130 -20.74 -9.49 -2.48
C THR A 130 -20.84 -10.43 -1.28
N LYS A 131 -21.16 -11.71 -1.49
CA LYS A 131 -21.21 -12.70 -0.41
C LYS A 131 -19.84 -12.75 0.26
N THR A 132 -19.64 -11.92 1.28
CA THR A 132 -18.54 -12.03 2.20
C THR A 132 -18.76 -13.36 2.89
N GLU A 133 -17.89 -14.34 2.62
CA GLU A 133 -17.68 -15.39 3.62
C GLU A 133 -17.30 -14.64 4.89
N VAL A 134 -18.26 -14.52 5.82
CA VAL A 134 -18.01 -13.99 7.14
C VAL A 134 -16.85 -14.80 7.68
N LYS A 135 -15.71 -14.13 7.91
CA LYS A 135 -14.55 -14.78 8.51
C LYS A 135 -14.99 -15.31 9.86
N LYS A 136 -15.20 -16.63 9.95
CA LYS A 136 -15.52 -17.30 11.19
C LYS A 136 -14.32 -17.13 12.11
N SER A 137 -14.54 -16.48 13.23
CA SER A 137 -13.64 -16.50 14.36
C SER A 137 -13.67 -17.87 15.05
N VAL A 138 -12.75 -18.08 15.99
CA VAL A 138 -12.78 -19.27 16.84
C VAL A 138 -14.07 -19.39 17.66
N GLU A 139 -14.71 -18.25 17.95
CA GLU A 139 -15.95 -18.18 18.74
C GLU A 139 -17.18 -18.59 17.93
N ASP A 140 -17.07 -18.59 16.59
CA ASP A 140 -18.13 -19.04 15.68
C ASP A 140 -18.14 -20.57 15.48
N LEU A 141 -17.21 -21.30 16.11
CA LEU A 141 -17.13 -22.76 16.07
C LEU A 141 -18.01 -23.37 17.16
N SER A 142 -18.83 -24.35 16.78
CA SER A 142 -19.71 -25.04 17.72
C SER A 142 -18.95 -26.04 18.60
N ASP A 143 -19.56 -26.46 19.71
CA ASP A 143 -19.00 -27.53 20.55
C ASP A 143 -18.76 -28.83 19.76
N ALA A 144 -19.57 -29.10 18.73
CA ALA A 144 -19.39 -30.27 17.85
C ALA A 144 -18.16 -30.15 16.94
N ASP A 145 -17.77 -28.92 16.59
CA ASP A 145 -16.60 -28.64 15.75
C ASP A 145 -15.28 -28.75 16.54
N LEU A 146 -15.34 -28.60 17.87
CA LEU A 146 -14.16 -28.50 18.74
C LEU A 146 -13.95 -29.72 19.63
N LYS A 147 -15.01 -30.29 20.20
CA LYS A 147 -14.89 -31.32 21.25
C LYS A 147 -14.25 -32.60 20.72
N GLY A 148 -13.13 -32.99 21.34
CA GLY A 148 -12.38 -34.19 20.99
C GLY A 148 -11.58 -34.10 19.69
N LYS A 149 -11.62 -32.94 19.01
CA LYS A 149 -10.85 -32.69 17.78
C LYS A 149 -9.45 -32.19 18.13
N THR A 150 -8.47 -32.55 17.29
CA THR A 150 -7.12 -31.97 17.35
C THR A 150 -7.11 -30.68 16.56
N VAL A 151 -6.70 -29.59 17.20
CA VAL A 151 -6.62 -28.25 16.59
C VAL A 151 -5.16 -27.82 16.57
N LEU A 152 -4.61 -27.63 15.37
CA LEU A 152 -3.28 -27.05 15.19
C LEU A 152 -3.43 -25.53 15.10
N ILE A 153 -2.83 -24.83 16.06
CA ILE A 153 -2.76 -23.38 16.06
C ILE A 153 -1.37 -22.98 15.60
N ARG A 154 -1.31 -22.14 14.56
CA ARG A 154 -0.05 -21.57 14.10
C ARG A 154 0.05 -20.13 14.60
N CYS A 155 0.77 -19.93 15.69
CA CYS A 155 1.02 -18.61 16.25
C CYS A 155 2.36 -18.05 15.74
N ASP A 156 2.33 -16.83 15.21
CA ASP A 156 3.55 -16.06 14.94
C ASP A 156 3.95 -15.29 16.21
N LEU A 157 4.80 -15.91 17.02
CA LEU A 157 5.26 -15.40 18.32
C LEU A 157 6.57 -14.61 18.19
N ASN A 158 6.74 -13.84 17.13
CA ASN A 158 7.91 -12.97 17.00
C ASN A 158 7.92 -11.92 18.13
N VAL A 159 8.73 -12.16 19.17
CA VAL A 159 8.88 -11.30 20.34
C VAL A 159 10.28 -10.71 20.39
N PRO A 160 10.45 -9.45 20.81
CA PRO A 160 11.76 -8.85 20.95
C PRO A 160 12.55 -9.56 22.07
N LEU A 161 13.83 -9.79 21.80
CA LEU A 161 14.78 -10.39 22.73
C LEU A 161 15.87 -9.40 23.08
N ASN A 162 16.38 -9.44 24.31
CA ASN A 162 17.61 -8.73 24.68
C ASN A 162 18.86 -9.52 24.25
N ALA A 163 20.04 -8.97 24.56
CA ALA A 163 21.33 -9.58 24.23
C ALA A 163 21.54 -10.97 24.88
N ASP A 164 20.83 -11.26 25.98
CA ASP A 164 20.87 -12.54 26.70
C ASP A 164 19.78 -13.51 26.21
N LEU A 165 19.12 -13.19 25.08
CA LEU A 165 17.99 -13.95 24.52
C LEU A 165 16.76 -14.03 25.43
N ALA A 166 16.65 -13.14 26.43
CA ALA A 166 15.45 -13.02 27.24
C ALA A 166 14.39 -12.18 26.52
N ILE A 167 13.13 -12.62 26.59
CA ILE A 167 11.98 -11.91 26.04
C ILE A 167 11.82 -10.57 26.76
N THR A 168 11.81 -9.48 26.01
CA THR A 168 11.66 -8.12 26.57
C THR A 168 10.23 -7.60 26.47
N ASP A 169 9.41 -8.19 25.61
CA ASP A 169 7.98 -7.90 25.50
C ASP A 169 7.22 -9.21 25.19
N GLU A 170 6.42 -9.65 26.15
CA GLU A 170 5.62 -10.88 26.06
C GLU A 170 4.22 -10.66 25.50
N THR A 171 3.85 -9.42 25.15
CA THR A 171 2.47 -9.05 24.77
C THR A 171 1.90 -9.93 23.66
N ARG A 172 2.71 -10.32 22.67
CA ARG A 172 2.28 -11.21 21.56
C ARG A 172 2.01 -12.64 22.00
N ILE A 173 2.76 -13.13 22.99
CA ILE A 173 2.54 -14.45 23.60
C ILE A 173 1.26 -14.39 24.41
N THR A 174 1.14 -13.41 25.30
CA THR A 174 -0.02 -13.25 26.19
C THR A 174 -1.32 -13.04 25.41
N ALA A 175 -1.27 -12.31 24.29
CA ALA A 175 -2.42 -12.10 23.42
C ALA A 175 -2.94 -13.41 22.76
N SER A 176 -2.11 -14.44 22.62
CA SER A 176 -2.50 -15.73 22.03
C SER A 176 -3.16 -16.68 23.05
N ILE A 177 -2.89 -16.48 24.35
CA ILE A 177 -3.35 -17.36 25.44
C ILE A 177 -4.87 -17.50 25.49
N PRO A 178 -5.69 -16.42 25.42
CA PRO A 178 -7.15 -16.54 25.53
C PRO A 178 -7.75 -17.49 24.49
N THR A 179 -7.22 -17.50 23.27
CA THR A 179 -7.69 -18.38 22.18
C THR A 179 -7.37 -19.84 22.48
N ILE A 180 -6.15 -20.12 22.96
CA ILE A 180 -5.72 -21.47 23.36
C ILE A 180 -6.59 -21.97 24.52
N GLU A 181 -6.79 -21.14 25.55
CA GLU A 181 -7.63 -21.49 26.69
C GLU A 181 -9.08 -21.74 26.30
N TYR A 182 -9.64 -20.91 25.42
CA TYR A 182 -10.99 -21.06 24.89
C TYR A 182 -11.16 -22.43 24.21
N LEU A 183 -10.25 -22.79 23.32
CA LEU A 183 -10.27 -24.07 22.60
C LEU A 183 -10.14 -25.28 23.54
N CYS A 184 -9.22 -25.20 24.51
CA CYS A 184 -9.06 -26.22 25.54
C CYS A 184 -10.31 -26.38 26.41
N LYS A 185 -10.93 -25.27 26.84
CA LYS A 185 -12.21 -25.29 27.60
C LYS A 185 -13.35 -25.92 26.81
N LYS A 186 -13.34 -25.77 25.48
CA LYS A 186 -14.29 -26.42 24.56
C LYS A 186 -13.97 -27.89 24.26
N GLY A 187 -12.93 -28.44 24.88
CA GLY A 187 -12.56 -29.85 24.78
C GLY A 187 -11.76 -30.21 23.53
N ALA A 188 -11.17 -29.22 22.84
CA ALA A 188 -10.21 -29.45 21.78
C ALA A 188 -8.86 -29.89 22.35
N LYS A 189 -8.16 -30.75 21.62
CA LYS A 189 -6.75 -31.08 21.88
C LYS A 189 -5.89 -30.12 21.07
N VAL A 190 -5.43 -29.05 21.72
CA VAL A 190 -4.67 -27.99 21.06
C VAL A 190 -3.21 -28.40 20.93
N LEU A 191 -2.67 -28.25 19.72
CA LEU A 191 -1.24 -28.28 19.42
C LEU A 191 -0.87 -26.86 18.97
N ALA A 192 -0.04 -26.17 19.75
CA ALA A 192 0.41 -24.80 19.49
C ALA A 192 1.93 -24.79 19.22
#